data_AF-A0AAV7JHU8-F1
#
_entry.id   AF-A0AAV7JHU8-F1
#
_cell.length_a   1.000
_cell.length_b   1.000
_cell.length_c   1.000
_cell.angle_alpha   90.00
_cell.angle_beta   90.00
_cell.angle_gamma   90.00
#
_symmetry.space_group_name_H-M   'P 1'
#
loop_
_entity.id
_entity.type
_entity.pdbx_description
1 polymer ?
#
loop_
_entity_poly.entity_id
_entity_poly.type
_entity_poly.pdbx_seq_one_letter_code
_entity_poly.pdbx_strand_id
1 'polypeptide(L)'
;MLDLWIRKIEDGRMDMFSRVTNLIEIHDYRLPEELRDAIILHLKVMKDEYTRYFTEIRKSDFNLVQNPFVQKLEDCITDDQDDAQEEFINLINDSGAKVLFSTMSVQQFLCSMLHTYPLVSQIEIKALLLFPSTYLSETGFSSLLTIKTKN
;
A
#
# COMPACT_ATOMS: atom_id res chain seq x y z
N MET A 1 4.09 9.62 2.21
CA MET A 1 5.51 9.55 1.79
C MET A 1 5.78 10.50 0.62
N LEU A 2 5.06 10.38 -0.51
CA LEU A 2 5.20 11.30 -1.66
C LEU A 2 4.90 12.77 -1.31
N ASP A 3 3.89 13.05 -0.50
CA ASP A 3 3.58 14.43 -0.05
C ASP A 3 4.72 15.07 0.75
N LEU A 4 5.45 14.27 1.53
CA LEU A 4 6.62 14.75 2.27
C LEU A 4 7.75 15.11 1.31
N TRP A 5 7.94 14.33 0.25
CA TRP A 5 8.98 14.57 -0.74
C TRP A 5 8.66 15.80 -1.59
N ILE A 6 7.40 15.96 -2.02
CA ILE A 6 6.94 17.18 -2.71
C ILE A 6 7.23 18.42 -1.85
N ARG A 7 6.82 18.41 -0.58
CA ARG A 7 7.06 19.53 0.35
C ARG A 7 8.54 19.84 0.54
N LYS A 8 9.36 18.79 0.70
CA LYS A 8 10.81 18.98 0.86
C LYS A 8 11.45 19.61 -0.38
N ILE A 9 11.03 19.22 -1.58
CA ILE A 9 11.54 19.78 -2.84
C ILE A 9 11.07 21.23 -3.02
N GLU A 10 9.84 21.55 -2.60
CA GLU A 10 9.34 22.93 -2.52
C GLU A 10 10.18 23.79 -1.56
N ASP A 11 10.64 23.22 -0.44
CA ASP A 11 11.59 23.85 0.50
C ASP A 11 13.04 23.88 -0.02
N GLY A 12 13.30 23.41 -1.25
CA GLY A 12 14.65 23.32 -1.84
C GLY A 12 15.52 22.19 -1.28
N ARG A 13 14.94 21.26 -0.50
CA ARG A 13 15.64 20.11 0.09
C ARG A 13 15.53 18.88 -0.81
N MET A 14 16.68 18.37 -1.25
CA MET A 14 16.80 17.21 -2.15
C MET A 14 17.34 15.95 -1.45
N ASP A 15 17.25 15.91 -0.12
CA ASP A 15 17.83 14.86 0.75
C ASP A 15 17.37 13.42 0.40
N MET A 16 16.19 13.26 -0.21
CA MET A 16 15.69 11.98 -0.72
C MET A 16 16.46 11.45 -1.94
N PHE A 17 17.17 12.32 -2.67
CA PHE A 17 17.97 11.99 -3.84
C PHE A 17 19.46 12.10 -3.52
N SER A 18 20.00 11.11 -2.78
CA SER A 18 21.39 11.11 -2.29
C SER A 18 22.43 11.43 -3.37
N ARG A 19 22.24 10.94 -4.61
CA ARG A 19 23.14 11.25 -5.74
C ARG A 19 23.08 12.71 -6.17
N VAL A 20 21.89 13.31 -6.14
CA VAL A 20 21.68 14.72 -6.51
C VAL A 20 22.23 15.63 -5.42
N THR A 21 22.00 15.32 -4.15
CA THR A 21 22.57 16.05 -3.00
C THR A 21 24.10 16.06 -3.05
N ASN A 22 24.73 14.91 -3.28
CA ASN A 22 26.18 14.84 -3.44
C ASN A 22 26.69 15.71 -4.59
N LEU A 23 25.99 15.75 -5.73
CA LEU A 23 26.39 16.58 -6.87
C LEU A 23 26.24 18.08 -6.57
N ILE A 24 25.19 18.48 -5.86
CA ILE A 24 24.97 19.87 -5.42
C ILE A 24 26.10 20.30 -4.48
N GLU A 25 26.43 19.46 -3.49
CA GLU A 25 27.46 19.75 -2.48
C GLU A 25 28.88 19.77 -3.07
N ILE A 26 29.21 18.84 -3.96
CA ILE A 26 30.56 18.72 -4.55
C ILE A 26 30.82 19.84 -5.58
N HIS A 27 29.80 20.27 -6.32
CA HIS A 27 29.96 21.20 -7.44
C HIS A 27 29.40 22.60 -7.19
N ASP A 28 28.95 22.90 -5.97
CA ASP A 28 28.20 24.15 -5.64
C ASP A 28 27.08 24.42 -6.67
N TYR A 29 26.45 23.34 -7.12
CA TYR A 29 25.55 23.37 -8.27
C TYR A 29 24.13 23.65 -7.79
N ARG A 30 23.52 24.72 -8.30
CA ARG A 30 22.11 25.01 -8.05
C ARG A 30 21.25 24.33 -9.11
N LEU A 31 20.33 23.47 -8.67
CA LEU A 31 19.35 22.85 -9.57
C LEU A 31 18.52 23.95 -10.28
N PRO A 32 18.33 23.84 -11.60
CA PRO A 32 17.40 24.70 -12.34
C PRO A 32 15.99 24.58 -11.78
N GLU A 33 15.26 25.70 -11.69
CA GLU A 33 13.87 25.70 -11.22
C GLU A 33 12.99 24.81 -12.10
N GLU A 34 13.22 24.81 -13.42
CA GLU A 34 12.51 23.96 -14.38
C GLU A 34 12.61 22.46 -14.04
N LEU A 35 13.79 22.02 -13.61
CA LEU A 35 14.01 20.62 -13.23
C LEU A 35 13.33 20.29 -11.90
N ARG A 36 13.37 21.22 -10.93
CA ARG A 36 12.64 21.09 -9.66
C ARG A 36 11.14 20.94 -9.93
N ASP A 37 10.59 21.81 -10.77
CA ASP A 37 9.17 21.82 -11.09
C ASP A 37 8.75 20.56 -11.86
N ALA A 38 9.60 20.07 -12.77
CA ALA A 38 9.40 18.79 -13.46
C ALA A 38 9.36 17.60 -12.48
N ILE A 39 10.24 17.56 -11.47
CA ILE A 39 10.23 16.52 -10.44
C ILE A 39 8.95 16.59 -9.60
N ILE A 40 8.55 17.79 -9.17
CA ILE A 40 7.30 17.98 -8.42
C ILE A 40 6.11 17.51 -9.24
N LEU A 41 6.04 17.89 -10.52
CA LEU A 41 4.97 17.46 -11.42
C LEU A 41 4.95 15.93 -11.55
N HIS A 42 6.10 15.30 -11.74
CA HIS A 42 6.19 13.85 -11.83
C HIS A 42 5.72 13.15 -10.55
N LEU A 43 6.11 13.65 -9.38
CA LEU A 43 5.64 13.09 -8.09
C LEU A 43 4.13 13.26 -7.89
N LYS A 44 3.55 14.37 -8.36
CA LYS A 44 2.09 14.58 -8.34
C LYS A 44 1.38 13.58 -9.26
N VAL A 45 1.83 13.45 -10.51
CA VAL A 45 1.28 12.46 -11.45
C VAL A 45 1.40 11.03 -10.89
N MET A 46 2.56 10.69 -10.32
CA MET A 46 2.77 9.39 -9.68
C MET A 46 1.79 9.16 -8.53
N LYS A 47 1.55 10.16 -7.68
CA LYS A 47 0.57 10.09 -6.60
C LYS A 47 -0.84 9.86 -7.14
N ASP A 48 -1.22 10.57 -8.19
CA ASP A 48 -2.53 10.41 -8.84
C ASP A 48 -2.68 9.02 -9.44
N GLU A 49 -1.65 8.50 -10.10
CA GLU A 49 -1.61 7.15 -10.65
C GLU A 49 -1.69 6.08 -9.55
N TYR A 50 -0.99 6.23 -8.43
CA TYR A 50 -1.17 5.34 -7.27
C TYR A 50 -2.60 5.38 -6.75
N THR A 51 -3.21 6.56 -6.69
CA THR A 51 -4.60 6.67 -6.24
C THR A 51 -5.54 5.98 -7.23
N ARG A 52 -5.30 6.14 -8.53
CA ARG A 52 -6.07 5.54 -9.64
C ARG A 52 -5.94 4.02 -9.70
N TYR A 53 -4.75 3.47 -9.52
CA TYR A 53 -4.51 2.03 -9.60
C TYR A 53 -5.02 1.27 -8.38
N PHE A 54 -5.04 1.91 -7.21
CA PHE A 54 -5.42 1.29 -5.94
C PHE A 54 -6.79 1.82 -5.44
N THR A 55 -7.68 2.28 -6.33
CA THR A 55 -8.98 2.87 -5.95
C THR A 55 -9.89 1.93 -5.18
N GLU A 56 -9.78 0.63 -5.40
CA GLU A 56 -10.67 -0.38 -4.80
C GLU A 56 -10.23 -0.84 -3.40
N ILE A 57 -9.02 -0.48 -2.96
CA ILE A 57 -8.48 -0.92 -1.68
C ILE A 57 -8.12 0.28 -0.83
N ARG A 58 -8.85 0.43 0.27
CA ARG A 58 -8.59 1.48 1.24
C ARG A 58 -7.35 1.12 2.04
N LYS A 59 -6.63 2.14 2.49
CA LYS A 59 -5.49 1.94 3.40
C LYS A 59 -5.88 1.14 4.65
N SER A 60 -7.11 1.32 5.12
CA SER A 60 -7.67 0.62 6.26
C SER A 60 -7.89 -0.87 6.02
N ASP A 61 -8.07 -1.32 4.77
CA ASP A 61 -8.17 -2.75 4.45
C ASP A 61 -6.85 -3.47 4.78
N PHE A 62 -5.70 -2.79 4.66
CA PHE A 62 -4.42 -3.35 5.11
C PHE A 62 -4.28 -3.39 6.63
N ASN A 63 -4.90 -2.46 7.36
CA ASN A 63 -4.89 -2.49 8.82
C ASN A 63 -5.73 -3.66 9.35
N LEU A 64 -6.82 -3.99 8.64
CA LEU A 64 -7.64 -5.16 8.89
C LEU A 64 -6.78 -6.44 8.81
N VAL A 65 -6.07 -6.63 7.68
CA VAL A 65 -5.14 -7.75 7.49
C VAL A 65 -4.08 -7.85 8.59
N GLN A 66 -3.58 -6.71 9.08
CA GLN A 66 -2.56 -6.71 10.13
C GLN A 66 -3.10 -7.20 11.47
N ASN A 67 -4.27 -6.70 11.87
CA ASN A 67 -4.95 -7.13 13.08
C ASN A 67 -6.41 -6.62 13.08
N PRO A 68 -7.40 -7.49 12.84
CA PRO A 68 -8.80 -7.08 12.77
C PRO A 68 -9.38 -6.71 14.15
N PHE A 69 -8.80 -7.22 15.25
CA PHE A 69 -9.32 -7.07 16.62
C PHE A 69 -9.00 -5.71 17.27
N VAL A 70 -8.22 -4.86 16.61
CA VAL A 70 -7.88 -3.51 17.10
C VAL A 70 -8.41 -2.41 16.18
N GLN A 71 -9.06 -2.77 15.07
CA GLN A 71 -9.63 -1.81 14.14
C GLN A 71 -11.02 -1.37 14.59
N LYS A 72 -11.41 -0.18 14.14
CA LYS A 72 -12.79 0.28 14.24
C LYS A 72 -13.55 -0.10 12.98
N LEU A 73 -14.84 -0.40 13.15
CA LEU A 73 -15.74 -0.72 12.06
C LEU A 73 -15.73 0.37 10.97
N GLU A 74 -15.85 1.63 11.40
CA GLU A 74 -15.90 2.84 10.57
C GLU A 74 -14.71 2.96 9.60
N ASP A 75 -13.54 2.51 10.07
CA ASP A 75 -12.31 2.60 9.29
C ASP A 75 -12.26 1.48 8.26
N CYS A 76 -12.78 0.30 8.58
CA CYS A 76 -12.52 -0.94 7.85
C CYS A 76 -13.66 -1.45 6.97
N ILE A 77 -14.90 -1.00 7.14
CA ILE A 77 -16.05 -1.45 6.33
C ILE A 77 -16.94 -0.25 6.06
N THR A 78 -17.33 -0.05 4.80
CA THR A 78 -18.14 1.10 4.40
C THR A 78 -19.59 0.94 4.87
N ASP A 79 -20.29 2.07 5.05
CA ASP A 79 -21.67 2.11 5.55
C ASP A 79 -22.71 1.49 4.61
N ASP A 80 -22.33 1.13 3.39
CA ASP A 80 -23.19 0.44 2.41
C ASP A 80 -23.06 -1.09 2.44
N GLN A 81 -22.30 -1.65 3.40
CA GLN A 81 -22.03 -3.09 3.51
C GLN A 81 -22.55 -3.70 4.82
N ASP A 82 -23.83 -3.53 5.14
CA ASP A 82 -24.47 -3.96 6.40
C ASP A 82 -24.10 -5.40 6.83
N ASP A 83 -24.20 -6.37 5.90
CA ASP A 83 -23.88 -7.78 6.19
C ASP A 83 -22.40 -7.96 6.61
N ALA A 84 -21.48 -7.22 5.98
CA ALA A 84 -20.06 -7.27 6.32
C ALA A 84 -19.78 -6.57 7.65
N GLN A 85 -20.54 -5.53 7.99
CA GLN A 85 -20.44 -4.85 9.28
C GLN A 85 -20.86 -5.76 10.43
N GLU A 86 -22.00 -6.45 10.30
CA GLU A 86 -22.45 -7.44 11.28
C GLU A 86 -21.43 -8.57 11.44
N GLU A 87 -20.92 -9.09 10.32
CA GLU A 87 -19.92 -10.14 10.32
C GLU A 87 -18.62 -9.71 11.01
N PHE A 88 -18.16 -8.48 10.78
CA PHE A 88 -16.99 -7.92 11.46
C PHE A 88 -17.21 -7.75 12.96
N ILE A 89 -18.38 -7.26 13.37
CA ILE A 89 -18.74 -7.17 14.80
C ILE A 89 -18.72 -8.56 15.43
N ASN A 90 -19.21 -9.58 14.75
CA ASN A 90 -19.16 -10.96 15.23
C ASN A 90 -17.73 -11.48 15.33
N LEU A 91 -16.88 -11.20 14.33
CA LEU A 91 -15.47 -11.60 14.32
C LEU A 91 -14.69 -10.99 15.49
N ILE A 92 -14.79 -9.67 15.72
CA ILE A 92 -14.02 -9.00 16.78
C ILE A 92 -14.42 -9.45 18.19
N ASN A 93 -15.67 -9.91 18.34
CA ASN A 93 -16.21 -10.43 19.60
C ASN A 93 -15.99 -11.95 19.75
N ASP A 94 -15.52 -12.65 18.72
CA ASP A 94 -15.20 -14.07 18.79
C ASP A 94 -13.85 -14.30 19.49
N SER A 95 -13.95 -14.72 20.76
CA SER A 95 -12.79 -15.10 21.56
C SER A 95 -11.99 -16.27 20.96
N GLY A 96 -12.64 -17.20 20.27
CA GLY A 96 -12.01 -18.32 19.58
C GLY A 96 -11.19 -17.84 18.39
N ALA A 97 -11.77 -16.98 17.54
CA ALA A 97 -11.04 -16.32 16.46
C ALA A 97 -9.82 -15.54 16.99
N LYS A 98 -9.96 -14.82 18.11
CA LYS A 98 -8.85 -14.08 18.72
C LYS A 98 -7.70 -14.99 19.18
N VAL A 99 -8.02 -16.16 19.73
CA VAL A 99 -7.01 -17.18 20.08
C VAL A 99 -6.34 -17.73 18.81
N LEU A 100 -7.12 -18.07 17.78
CA LEU A 100 -6.58 -18.55 16.50
C LEU A 100 -5.63 -17.53 15.86
N PHE A 101 -6.01 -16.25 15.86
CA PHE A 101 -5.15 -15.17 15.37
C PHE A 101 -3.81 -15.08 16.10
N SER A 102 -3.81 -15.29 17.43
CA SER A 102 -2.58 -15.26 18.23
C SER A 102 -1.68 -16.50 18.06
N THR A 103 -2.21 -17.58 17.49
CA THR A 103 -1.53 -18.89 17.42
C THR A 103 -1.12 -19.27 16.00
N MET A 104 -1.72 -18.66 14.98
CA MET A 104 -1.50 -18.96 13.57
C MET A 104 -0.82 -17.79 12.84
N SER A 105 -0.29 -18.05 11.64
CA SER A 105 0.10 -16.93 10.76
C SER A 105 -1.15 -16.19 10.26
N VAL A 106 -0.99 -14.91 9.86
CA VAL A 106 -2.07 -14.10 9.29
C VAL A 106 -2.75 -14.84 8.13
N GLN A 107 -1.97 -15.41 7.20
CA GLN A 107 -2.52 -16.12 6.04
C GLN A 107 -3.35 -17.35 6.45
N GLN A 108 -2.87 -18.11 7.44
CA GLN A 108 -3.60 -19.28 7.92
C GLN A 108 -4.89 -18.88 8.63
N PHE A 109 -4.83 -17.83 9.45
CA PHE A 109 -6.00 -17.27 10.12
C PHE A 109 -7.06 -16.84 9.09
N LEU A 110 -6.70 -16.00 8.11
CA LEU A 110 -7.63 -15.55 7.05
C LEU A 110 -8.27 -16.72 6.30
N CYS A 111 -7.47 -17.73 5.93
CA CYS A 111 -7.98 -18.93 5.28
C CYS A 111 -8.97 -19.70 6.17
N SER A 112 -8.74 -19.77 7.48
CA SER A 112 -9.66 -20.42 8.42
C SER A 112 -10.95 -19.62 8.64
N MET A 113 -10.85 -18.29 8.62
CA MET A 113 -11.99 -17.40 8.80
C MET A 113 -12.86 -17.32 7.53
N LEU A 114 -12.34 -17.69 6.36
CA LEU A 114 -13.09 -17.64 5.09
C LEU A 114 -14.41 -18.42 5.10
N HIS A 115 -14.53 -19.47 5.92
CA HIS A 115 -15.78 -20.22 6.06
C HIS A 115 -16.76 -19.58 7.05
N THR A 116 -16.25 -19.02 8.15
CA THR A 116 -17.06 -18.51 9.28
C THR A 116 -17.42 -17.03 9.11
N TYR A 117 -16.50 -16.27 8.53
CA TYR A 117 -16.57 -14.83 8.27
C TYR A 117 -16.12 -14.56 6.82
N PRO A 118 -16.88 -15.01 5.81
CA PRO A 118 -16.50 -14.91 4.41
C PRO A 118 -16.39 -13.48 3.88
N LEU A 119 -17.24 -12.55 4.31
CA LEU A 119 -17.26 -11.17 3.80
C LEU A 119 -16.03 -10.39 4.26
N VAL A 120 -15.70 -10.47 5.55
CA VAL A 120 -14.53 -9.81 6.15
C VAL A 120 -13.25 -10.45 5.62
N SER A 121 -13.19 -11.78 5.58
CA SER A 121 -12.01 -12.50 5.07
C SER A 121 -11.74 -12.18 3.60
N GLN A 122 -12.78 -11.96 2.78
CA GLN A 122 -12.59 -11.56 1.38
C GLN A 122 -11.98 -10.16 1.24
N ILE A 123 -12.34 -9.20 2.10
CA ILE A 123 -11.73 -7.86 2.12
C ILE A 123 -10.23 -7.99 2.43
N GLU A 124 -9.90 -8.77 3.46
CA GLU A 124 -8.51 -9.01 3.87
C GLU A 124 -7.68 -9.73 2.79
N ILE A 125 -8.26 -10.76 2.16
CA ILE A 125 -7.58 -11.52 1.10
C ILE A 125 -7.37 -10.65 -0.16
N LYS A 126 -8.35 -9.81 -0.54
CA LYS A 126 -8.20 -8.88 -1.67
C LYS A 126 -7.05 -7.90 -1.43
N ALA A 127 -6.97 -7.34 -0.22
CA ALA A 127 -5.86 -6.47 0.15
C ALA A 127 -4.50 -7.19 0.10
N LEU A 128 -4.45 -8.46 0.54
CA LEU A 128 -3.23 -9.26 0.48
C LEU A 128 -2.80 -9.61 -0.96
N LEU A 129 -3.74 -9.94 -1.85
CA LEU A 129 -3.48 -10.37 -3.24
C LEU A 129 -2.96 -9.27 -4.16
N LEU A 130 -3.15 -8.00 -3.82
CA LEU A 130 -2.55 -6.91 -4.58
C LEU A 130 -1.01 -6.93 -4.55
N PHE A 131 -0.41 -7.38 -3.46
CA PHE A 131 1.05 -7.42 -3.34
C PHE A 131 1.71 -8.47 -4.25
N PRO A 132 1.30 -9.76 -4.24
CA PRO A 132 1.89 -10.77 -5.11
C PRO A 132 1.66 -10.48 -6.59
N SER A 133 0.48 -10.01 -6.99
CA SER A 133 0.13 -9.84 -8.41
C SER A 133 0.94 -8.72 -9.07
N THR A 134 1.14 -7.59 -8.38
CA THR A 134 2.01 -6.51 -8.88
C THR A 134 3.47 -6.94 -8.89
N TYR A 135 3.99 -7.49 -7.79
CA TYR A 135 5.40 -7.91 -7.72
C TYR A 135 5.76 -9.01 -8.74
N LEU A 136 4.90 -10.02 -8.91
CA LEU A 136 5.12 -11.09 -9.89
C LEU A 136 5.03 -10.57 -11.32
N SER A 137 4.11 -9.64 -11.59
CA SER A 137 4.00 -8.99 -12.88
C SER A 137 5.25 -8.16 -13.18
N GLU A 138 5.71 -7.33 -12.24
CA GLU A 138 6.93 -6.53 -12.38
C GLU A 138 8.19 -7.40 -12.55
N THR A 139 8.28 -8.51 -11.81
CA THR A 139 9.39 -9.48 -11.94
C THR A 139 9.36 -10.15 -13.31
N GLY A 140 8.17 -10.54 -13.79
CA GLY A 140 7.97 -11.09 -15.13
C GLY A 140 8.36 -10.09 -16.23
N PHE A 141 7.89 -8.85 -16.14
CA PHE A 141 8.23 -7.78 -17.09
C PHE A 141 9.73 -7.45 -17.07
N SER A 142 10.36 -7.38 -15.88
CA SER A 142 11.79 -7.13 -15.74
C SER A 142 12.64 -8.24 -16.37
N SER A 143 12.19 -9.49 -16.24
CA SER A 143 12.83 -10.64 -16.87
C SER A 143 12.73 -10.57 -18.41
N LEU A 144 11.55 -10.21 -18.94
CA LEU A 144 11.34 -10.02 -20.39
C LEU A 144 12.18 -8.87 -20.96
N LEU A 145 12.28 -7.74 -20.25
CA LEU A 145 13.13 -6.63 -20.65
C LEU A 145 14.58 -7.07 -20.74
N THR A 146 15.07 -7.82 -19.75
CA THR A 146 16.44 -8.36 -19.72
C THR A 146 16.73 -9.27 -20.92
N ILE A 147 15.75 -10.07 -21.37
CA ILE A 147 15.89 -10.91 -22.57
C ILE A 147 15.96 -10.05 -23.83
N LYS A 148 15.21 -8.95 -23.89
CA LYS A 148 15.13 -8.08 -25.07
C LYS A 148 16.34 -7.18 -25.27
N THR A 149 16.99 -6.70 -24.21
CA THR A 149 18.19 -5.84 -24.29
C THR A 149 19.51 -6.61 -24.47
N LYS A 150 19.46 -7.95 -24.54
CA LYS A 150 20.65 -8.80 -24.74
C LYS A 150 20.89 -9.20 -26.20
N ASN A 151 20.38 -8.43 -27.16
CA ASN A 151 20.70 -8.54 -28.60
C ASN A 151 21.33 -7.26 -29.11
#